data_AF-A0A6G3UHD4-F1
#
_entry.id   AF-A0A6G3UHD4-F1
#
_cell.length_a   1.000
_cell.length_b   1.000
_cell.length_c   1.000
_cell.angle_alpha   90.00
_cell.angle_beta   90.00
_cell.angle_gamma   90.00
#
_symmetry.space_group_name_H-M   'P 1'
#
loop_
_entity.id
_entity.type
_entity.pdbx_description
1 polymer ?
#
loop_
_entity_poly.entity_id
_entity_poly.type
_entity_poly.pdbx_seq_one_letter_code
_entity_poly.pdbx_strand_id
1 'polypeptide(L)'
;MPENATEVTAAGIARLAGVGRAAVSNWRRRHADFPQPVGGTETSPSFALPEVERWLRDQGKLAEVPLRERVWQQLSGHPAGAVTALVHVGCALLLVDRSPAAWREITGVSDDRMAGVLSLALNDALADRFGPAGNGRAVPTPDRAELLPSVPLLRGAAELAAESGTRDTYEFLLGRQLDANPRQYTLTPPGLAELMAELAGAGGPGVRTVLDPAAGTGALLAAAPGPAGLYGQESDPGLAAVTALRLA
;
A
#
# COMPACT_ATOMS: atom_id res chain seq x y z
N MET A 1 43.32 -7.07 9.11
CA MET A 1 42.43 -6.42 10.10
C MET A 1 41.11 -7.17 10.03
N PRO A 2 40.66 -7.92 11.05
CA PRO A 2 39.37 -8.56 10.94
C PRO A 2 38.29 -7.47 10.93
N GLU A 3 37.42 -7.53 9.93
CA GLU A 3 36.25 -6.67 9.81
C GLU A 3 35.41 -6.78 11.09
N ASN A 4 34.95 -5.65 11.63
CA ASN A 4 33.96 -5.62 12.71
C ASN A 4 32.66 -6.26 12.21
N ALA A 5 32.57 -7.59 12.26
CA ALA A 5 31.34 -8.31 11.96
C ALA A 5 30.32 -7.90 13.03
N THR A 6 29.24 -7.24 12.61
CA THR A 6 28.13 -6.89 13.49
C THR A 6 27.66 -8.17 14.19
N GLU A 7 27.74 -8.22 15.50
CA GLU A 7 27.31 -9.38 16.28
C GLU A 7 25.82 -9.28 16.63
N VAL A 8 25.12 -10.42 16.60
CA VAL A 8 23.70 -10.52 16.96
C VAL A 8 23.49 -11.60 18.02
N THR A 9 22.67 -11.31 19.03
CA THR A 9 22.30 -12.31 20.06
C THR A 9 21.15 -13.18 19.59
N ALA A 10 20.93 -14.34 20.22
CA ALA A 10 19.77 -15.20 19.91
C ALA A 10 18.41 -14.47 19.95
N ALA A 11 18.27 -13.43 20.79
CA ALA A 11 17.08 -12.59 20.81
C ALA A 11 16.96 -11.69 19.57
N GLY A 12 18.08 -11.19 19.04
CA GLY A 12 18.13 -10.47 17.78
C GLY A 12 17.80 -11.37 16.58
N ILE A 13 18.34 -12.60 16.56
CA ILE A 13 18.02 -13.62 15.54
C ILE A 13 16.53 -13.92 15.53
N ALA A 14 15.91 -14.06 16.71
CA ALA A 14 14.48 -14.30 16.83
C ALA A 14 13.63 -13.17 16.21
N ARG A 15 14.05 -11.91 16.41
CA ARG A 15 13.41 -10.76 15.77
C ARG A 15 13.57 -10.74 14.25
N LEU A 16 14.78 -11.02 13.75
CA LEU A 16 15.06 -11.10 12.30
C LEU A 16 14.22 -12.18 11.60
N ALA A 17 13.94 -13.26 12.30
CA ALA A 17 13.16 -14.38 11.79
C ALA A 17 11.67 -14.33 12.16
N GLY A 18 11.20 -13.28 12.85
CA GLY A 18 9.78 -13.15 13.23
C GLY A 18 9.26 -14.25 14.16
N VAL A 19 10.13 -14.87 14.97
CA VAL A 19 9.79 -16.01 15.85
C VAL A 19 10.15 -15.73 17.32
N GLY A 20 9.74 -16.62 18.22
CA GLY A 20 10.17 -16.60 19.62
C GLY A 20 11.60 -17.14 19.83
N ARG A 21 12.27 -16.73 20.93
CA ARG A 21 13.62 -17.18 21.32
C ARG A 21 13.77 -18.71 21.40
N ALA A 22 12.70 -19.42 21.75
CA ALA A 22 12.67 -20.88 21.81
C ALA A 22 12.90 -21.53 20.43
N ALA A 23 12.45 -20.90 19.33
CA ALA A 23 12.68 -21.39 17.98
C ALA A 23 14.17 -21.36 17.63
N VAL A 24 14.86 -20.26 17.95
CA VAL A 24 16.31 -20.11 17.75
C VAL A 24 17.11 -21.14 18.56
N SER A 25 16.71 -21.37 19.82
CA SER A 25 17.32 -22.41 20.65
C SER A 25 17.13 -23.81 20.05
N ASN A 26 15.94 -24.09 19.50
CA ASN A 26 15.68 -25.35 18.81
C ASN A 26 16.51 -25.49 17.52
N TRP A 27 16.69 -24.42 16.76
CA TRP A 27 17.51 -24.44 15.54
C TRP A 27 18.96 -24.80 15.83
N ARG A 28 19.57 -24.14 16.82
CA ARG A 28 20.94 -24.44 17.28
C ARG A 28 21.16 -25.92 17.62
N ARG A 29 20.11 -26.60 18.11
CA ARG A 29 20.18 -28.01 18.51
C ARG A 29 19.93 -28.97 17.35
N ARG A 30 19.02 -28.61 16.42
CA ARG A 30 18.56 -29.50 15.34
C ARG A 30 19.31 -29.33 14.03
N HIS A 31 19.98 -28.19 13.83
CA HIS A 31 20.69 -27.85 12.61
C HIS A 31 22.18 -27.73 12.92
N ALA A 32 22.96 -28.72 12.48
CA ALA A 32 24.40 -28.77 12.71
C ALA A 32 25.16 -27.66 11.93
N ASP A 33 24.53 -27.17 10.85
CA ASP A 33 24.97 -26.07 10.00
C ASP A 33 24.58 -24.68 10.54
N PHE A 34 23.88 -24.61 11.68
CA PHE A 34 23.57 -23.33 12.30
C PHE A 34 24.87 -22.59 12.71
N PRO A 35 24.98 -21.27 12.48
CA PRO A 35 26.19 -20.50 12.78
C PRO A 35 26.69 -20.69 14.21
N GLN A 36 28.00 -20.87 14.35
CA GLN A 36 28.63 -21.02 15.66
C GLN A 36 28.76 -19.64 16.34
N PRO A 37 28.70 -19.60 17.68
CA PRO A 37 28.86 -18.34 18.40
C PRO A 37 30.28 -17.78 18.21
N VAL A 38 30.37 -16.48 17.92
CA VAL A 38 31.63 -15.75 17.75
C VAL A 38 32.00 -14.94 19.00
N GLY A 39 31.06 -14.82 19.95
CA GLY A 39 31.26 -14.10 21.21
C GLY A 39 30.12 -14.31 22.21
N GLY A 40 30.02 -13.41 23.20
CA GLY A 40 28.99 -13.42 24.23
C GLY A 40 29.30 -14.32 25.42
N THR A 41 28.29 -14.64 26.22
CA THR A 41 28.41 -15.53 27.40
C THR A 41 27.77 -16.89 27.14
N GLU A 42 28.08 -17.91 27.95
CA GLU A 42 27.43 -19.23 27.84
C GLU A 42 25.90 -19.13 27.86
N THR A 43 25.36 -18.20 28.65
CA THR A 43 23.92 -17.95 28.79
C THR A 43 23.34 -17.04 27.70
N SER A 44 24.17 -16.26 27.01
CA SER A 44 23.75 -15.34 25.94
C SER A 44 24.84 -15.23 24.86
N PRO A 45 25.00 -16.27 24.03
CA PRO A 45 25.97 -16.24 22.94
C PRO A 45 25.61 -15.19 21.88
N SER A 46 26.63 -14.62 21.26
CA SER A 46 26.53 -13.76 20.09
C SER A 46 27.08 -14.47 18.84
N PHE A 47 26.50 -14.13 17.70
CA PHE A 47 26.74 -14.77 16.40
C PHE A 47 27.08 -13.69 15.38
N ALA A 48 27.87 -14.04 14.36
CA ALA A 48 28.13 -13.13 13.25
C ALA A 48 26.82 -12.89 12.47
N LEU A 49 26.33 -11.65 12.44
CA LEU A 49 25.08 -11.29 11.73
C LEU A 49 25.08 -11.76 10.27
N PRO A 50 26.16 -11.58 9.47
CA PRO A 50 26.17 -12.02 8.07
C PRO A 50 25.98 -13.54 7.89
N GLU A 51 26.50 -14.34 8.82
CA GLU A 51 26.36 -15.80 8.77
C GLU A 51 24.94 -16.24 9.15
N VAL A 52 24.34 -15.58 10.15
CA VAL A 52 22.96 -15.84 10.55
C VAL A 52 21.98 -15.43 9.46
N GLU A 53 22.15 -14.27 8.83
CA GLU A 53 21.27 -13.84 7.73
C GLU A 53 21.37 -14.78 6.53
N ARG A 54 22.58 -15.25 6.20
CA ARG A 54 22.77 -16.25 5.14
C ARG A 54 22.05 -17.54 5.47
N TRP A 55 22.28 -18.08 6.67
CA TRP A 55 21.62 -19.32 7.10
C TRP A 55 20.09 -19.17 7.13
N LEU A 56 19.57 -18.07 7.67
CA LEU A 56 18.13 -17.80 7.70
C LEU A 56 17.54 -17.70 6.29
N ARG A 57 18.26 -17.07 5.35
CA ARG A 57 17.85 -16.99 3.95
C ARG A 57 17.84 -18.36 3.27
N ASP A 58 18.93 -19.13 3.42
CA ASP A 58 19.08 -20.47 2.83
C ASP A 58 18.01 -21.45 3.36
N GLN A 59 17.57 -21.26 4.60
CA GLN A 59 16.54 -22.07 5.24
C GLN A 59 15.11 -21.57 5.00
N GLY A 60 14.93 -20.43 4.32
CA GLY A 60 13.63 -19.76 4.17
C GLY A 60 13.03 -19.28 5.50
N LYS A 61 13.87 -19.04 6.51
CA LYS A 61 13.52 -18.64 7.89
C LYS A 61 13.76 -17.17 8.19
N LEU A 62 14.30 -16.40 7.24
CA LEU A 62 14.30 -14.94 7.36
C LEU A 62 12.84 -14.52 7.30
N ALA A 63 12.35 -13.74 8.27
CA ALA A 63 11.00 -13.21 8.14
C ALA A 63 11.01 -12.21 6.99
N GLU A 64 10.54 -12.64 5.82
CA GLU A 64 10.10 -11.67 4.83
C GLU A 64 8.98 -10.87 5.45
N VAL A 65 9.15 -9.55 5.47
CA VAL A 65 8.08 -8.64 5.88
C VAL A 65 6.85 -9.01 5.04
N PRO A 66 5.72 -9.39 5.67
CA PRO A 66 4.51 -9.77 4.94
C PRO A 66 4.16 -8.71 3.91
N LEU A 67 3.68 -9.12 2.72
CA LEU A 67 3.44 -8.22 1.60
C LEU A 67 2.66 -6.96 2.01
N ARG A 68 1.57 -7.14 2.76
CA ARG A 68 0.76 -6.04 3.33
C ARG A 68 1.58 -5.02 4.11
N GLU A 69 2.50 -5.49 4.94
CA GLU A 69 3.34 -4.64 5.78
C GLU A 69 4.45 -3.96 4.96
N ARG A 70 4.99 -4.65 3.96
CA ARG A 70 6.01 -4.11 3.05
C ARG A 70 5.44 -2.98 2.19
N VAL A 71 4.26 -3.19 1.61
CA VAL A 71 3.52 -2.19 0.82
C VAL A 71 3.16 -0.99 1.71
N TRP A 72 2.68 -1.26 2.94
CA TRP A 72 2.40 -0.20 3.90
C TRP A 72 3.67 0.64 4.22
N GLN A 73 4.79 0.01 4.52
CA GLN A 73 6.06 0.70 4.79
C GLN A 73 6.53 1.57 3.61
N GLN A 74 6.41 1.06 2.38
CA GLN A 74 6.73 1.82 1.17
C GLN A 74 5.80 3.02 0.98
N LEU A 75 4.51 2.87 1.27
CA LEU A 75 3.52 3.94 1.18
C LEU A 75 3.76 5.01 2.24
N SER A 76 3.92 4.62 3.51
CA SER A 76 4.16 5.57 4.62
C SER A 76 5.50 6.29 4.49
N GLY A 77 6.51 5.61 3.94
CA GLY A 77 7.85 6.16 3.71
C GLY A 77 8.04 6.85 2.36
N HIS A 78 6.98 7.04 1.57
CA HIS A 78 7.09 7.58 0.22
C HIS A 78 7.65 9.02 0.23
N PRO A 79 8.63 9.36 -0.63
CA PRO A 79 9.33 10.65 -0.57
C PRO A 79 8.43 11.87 -0.83
N ALA A 80 7.35 11.68 -1.60
CA ALA A 80 6.35 12.73 -1.85
C ALA A 80 5.17 12.73 -0.86
N GLY A 81 5.26 11.93 0.22
CA GLY A 81 4.22 11.78 1.24
C GLY A 81 3.19 10.69 0.94
N ALA A 82 2.52 10.24 2.00
CA ALA A 82 1.59 9.10 1.96
C ALA A 82 0.32 9.36 1.13
N VAL A 83 -0.19 10.59 1.11
CA VAL A 83 -1.37 10.95 0.30
C VAL A 83 -1.05 10.84 -1.19
N THR A 84 0.08 11.38 -1.63
CA THR A 84 0.56 11.23 -3.01
C THR A 84 0.75 9.76 -3.38
N ALA A 85 1.32 8.97 -2.48
CA ALA A 85 1.49 7.53 -2.67
C ALA A 85 0.15 6.80 -2.82
N LEU A 86 -0.87 7.15 -2.01
CA LEU A 86 -2.23 6.62 -2.16
C LEU A 86 -2.84 6.99 -3.51
N VAL A 87 -2.64 8.23 -3.99
CA VAL A 87 -3.11 8.64 -5.32
C VAL A 87 -2.44 7.81 -6.41
N HIS A 88 -1.12 7.64 -6.37
CA HIS A 88 -0.40 6.81 -7.35
C HIS A 88 -0.86 5.34 -7.32
N VAL A 89 -1.06 4.78 -6.13
CA VAL A 89 -1.58 3.40 -5.96
C VAL A 89 -3.00 3.30 -6.54
N GLY A 90 -3.90 4.24 -6.24
CA GLY A 90 -5.26 4.22 -6.78
C GLY A 90 -5.27 4.30 -8.31
N CYS A 91 -4.45 5.17 -8.90
CA CYS A 91 -4.28 5.24 -10.35
C CYS A 91 -3.81 3.90 -10.95
N ALA A 92 -2.80 3.26 -10.33
CA ALA A 92 -2.30 1.97 -10.77
C ALA A 92 -3.35 0.86 -10.62
N LEU A 93 -4.08 0.81 -9.51
CA LEU A 93 -5.12 -0.19 -9.27
C LEU A 93 -6.30 -0.03 -10.24
N LEU A 94 -6.66 1.20 -10.61
CA LEU A 94 -7.64 1.46 -11.68
C LEU A 94 -7.18 0.86 -13.02
N LEU A 95 -5.89 1.01 -13.36
CA LEU A 95 -5.34 0.42 -14.58
C LEU A 95 -5.26 -1.11 -14.50
N VAL A 96 -4.88 -1.67 -13.35
CA VAL A 96 -4.86 -3.12 -13.09
C VAL A 96 -6.25 -3.71 -13.29
N ASP A 97 -7.29 -3.04 -12.78
CA ASP A 97 -8.68 -3.48 -12.89
C ASP A 97 -9.18 -3.43 -14.34
N ARG A 98 -8.96 -2.31 -15.04
CA ARG A 98 -9.50 -2.09 -16.39
C ARG A 98 -8.73 -2.82 -17.48
N SER A 99 -7.41 -2.93 -17.34
CA SER A 99 -6.53 -3.47 -18.37
C SER A 99 -5.40 -4.35 -17.78
N PRO A 100 -5.71 -5.54 -17.21
CA PRO A 100 -4.70 -6.43 -16.63
C PRO A 100 -3.59 -6.85 -17.61
N ALA A 101 -3.90 -6.94 -18.91
CA ALA A 101 -2.92 -7.26 -19.94
C ALA A 101 -1.90 -6.12 -20.12
N ALA A 102 -2.38 -4.88 -20.24
CA ALA A 102 -1.52 -3.70 -20.35
C ALA A 102 -0.62 -3.56 -19.11
N TRP A 103 -1.16 -3.79 -17.91
CA TRP A 103 -0.36 -3.77 -16.67
C TRP A 103 0.81 -4.77 -16.72
N ARG A 104 0.57 -6.00 -17.17
CA ARG A 104 1.63 -7.04 -17.29
C ARG A 104 2.70 -6.64 -18.30
N GLU A 105 2.32 -6.04 -19.42
CA GLU A 105 3.29 -5.57 -20.43
C GLU A 105 4.13 -4.40 -19.89
N ILE A 106 3.48 -3.43 -19.24
CA ILE A 106 4.14 -2.25 -18.65
C ILE A 106 5.09 -2.63 -17.52
N THR A 107 4.74 -3.61 -16.70
CA THR A 107 5.59 -4.07 -15.59
C THR A 107 6.73 -4.98 -16.03
N GLY A 108 6.71 -5.50 -17.27
CA GLY A 108 7.75 -6.37 -17.82
C GLY A 108 9.05 -5.65 -18.22
N VAL A 109 9.09 -4.31 -18.18
CA VAL A 109 10.27 -3.50 -18.52
C VAL A 109 10.99 -2.96 -17.28
N SER A 110 12.16 -2.33 -17.49
CA SER A 110 12.90 -1.66 -16.42
C SER A 110 12.06 -0.56 -15.75
N ASP A 111 12.34 -0.27 -14.48
CA ASP A 111 11.55 0.70 -13.70
C ASP A 111 11.50 2.09 -14.33
N ASP A 112 12.63 2.54 -14.88
CA ASP A 112 12.71 3.82 -15.60
C ASP A 112 11.80 3.88 -16.83
N ARG A 113 11.76 2.78 -17.60
CA ARG A 113 10.89 2.66 -18.77
C ARG A 113 9.44 2.47 -18.36
N MET A 114 9.19 1.70 -17.30
CA MET A 114 7.87 1.48 -16.72
C MET A 114 7.25 2.82 -16.33
N ALA A 115 7.96 3.69 -15.61
CA ALA A 115 7.44 4.99 -15.19
C ALA A 115 6.98 5.86 -16.37
N GLY A 116 7.73 5.86 -17.48
CA GLY A 116 7.37 6.58 -18.70
C GLY A 116 6.13 6.02 -19.40
N VAL A 117 6.09 4.70 -19.62
CA VAL A 117 4.93 4.05 -20.29
C VAL A 117 3.69 4.10 -19.40
N LEU A 118 3.86 3.92 -18.09
CA LEU A 118 2.78 3.96 -17.12
C LEU A 118 2.12 5.35 -17.08
N SER A 119 2.89 6.44 -17.13
CA SER A 119 2.32 7.80 -17.15
C SER A 119 1.34 7.99 -18.32
N LEU A 120 1.69 7.49 -19.52
CA LEU A 120 0.82 7.54 -20.69
C LEU A 120 -0.43 6.67 -20.51
N ALA A 121 -0.26 5.43 -20.06
CA ALA A 121 -1.37 4.51 -19.84
C ALA A 121 -2.35 5.02 -18.75
N LEU A 122 -1.83 5.64 -17.69
CA LEU A 122 -2.64 6.27 -16.65
C LEU A 122 -3.40 7.47 -17.18
N ASN A 123 -2.79 8.28 -18.06
CA ASN A 123 -3.49 9.40 -18.67
C ASN A 123 -4.78 8.97 -19.36
N ASP A 124 -4.70 7.90 -20.16
CA ASP A 124 -5.83 7.37 -20.93
C ASP A 124 -6.87 6.74 -20.00
N ALA A 125 -6.45 5.89 -19.05
CA ALA A 125 -7.36 5.25 -18.10
C ALA A 125 -8.09 6.27 -17.20
N LEU A 126 -7.39 7.33 -16.77
CA LEU A 126 -7.99 8.42 -16.00
C LEU A 126 -8.91 9.30 -16.87
N ALA A 127 -8.58 9.50 -18.13
CA ALA A 127 -9.44 10.23 -19.06
C ALA A 127 -10.76 9.49 -19.31
N ASP A 128 -10.69 8.17 -19.48
CA ASP A 128 -11.87 7.32 -19.66
C ASP A 128 -12.76 7.25 -18.42
N ARG A 129 -12.18 7.35 -17.21
CA ARG A 129 -12.94 7.29 -15.95
C ARG A 129 -13.47 8.64 -15.49
N PHE A 130 -12.65 9.68 -15.56
CA PHE A 130 -12.89 10.98 -14.92
C PHE A 130 -12.93 12.16 -15.90
N GLY A 131 -12.79 11.90 -17.20
CA GLY A 131 -12.70 12.94 -18.23
C GLY A 131 -11.27 13.45 -18.46
N PRO A 132 -11.06 14.26 -19.51
CA PRO A 132 -9.74 14.71 -19.92
C PRO A 132 -9.05 15.57 -18.86
N ALA A 133 -7.72 15.55 -18.86
CA ALA A 133 -6.91 16.41 -17.99
C ALA A 133 -7.22 17.91 -18.25
N GLY A 134 -7.07 18.74 -17.21
CA GLY A 134 -7.22 20.20 -17.32
C GLY A 134 -8.64 20.76 -17.13
N ASN A 135 -9.68 19.93 -17.13
CA ASN A 135 -11.09 20.36 -16.94
C ASN A 135 -11.57 20.25 -15.48
N GLY A 136 -10.73 20.60 -14.50
CA GLY A 136 -11.08 20.48 -13.08
C GLY A 136 -11.14 19.03 -12.56
N ARG A 137 -10.53 18.09 -13.29
CA ARG A 137 -10.40 16.69 -12.87
C ARG A 137 -9.60 16.59 -11.57
N ALA A 138 -10.19 15.97 -10.54
CA ALA A 138 -9.57 15.88 -9.21
C ALA A 138 -8.29 15.03 -9.19
N VAL A 139 -8.21 13.99 -10.02
CA VAL A 139 -7.05 13.09 -10.07
C VAL A 139 -6.05 13.58 -11.13
N PRO A 140 -4.86 14.08 -10.76
CA PRO A 140 -3.83 14.42 -11.73
C PRO A 140 -3.24 13.16 -12.37
N THR A 141 -2.78 13.27 -13.63
CA THR A 141 -1.95 12.21 -14.22
C THR A 141 -0.52 12.41 -13.68
N PRO A 142 0.05 11.46 -12.92
CA PRO A 142 1.43 11.58 -12.45
C PRO A 142 2.39 11.40 -13.64
N ASP A 143 3.41 12.25 -13.69
CA ASP A 143 4.44 12.18 -14.73
C ASP A 143 5.48 11.08 -14.45
N ARG A 144 6.42 10.88 -15.37
CA ARG A 144 7.49 9.88 -15.22
C ARG A 144 8.35 10.11 -13.98
N ALA A 145 8.70 11.36 -13.68
CA ALA A 145 9.58 11.70 -12.55
C ALA A 145 8.86 11.46 -11.22
N GLU A 146 7.56 11.73 -11.16
CA GLU A 146 6.71 11.45 -10.01
C GLU A 146 6.47 9.95 -9.79
N LEU A 147 6.32 9.17 -10.86
CA LEU A 147 6.08 7.73 -10.80
C LEU A 147 7.32 6.91 -10.48
N LEU A 148 8.51 7.34 -10.89
CA LEU A 148 9.74 6.55 -10.74
C LEU A 148 10.00 6.11 -9.29
N PRO A 149 9.90 6.99 -8.26
CA PRO A 149 10.03 6.58 -6.86
C PRO A 149 8.91 5.66 -6.38
N SER A 150 7.74 5.70 -7.03
CA SER A 150 6.58 4.88 -6.68
C SER A 150 6.63 3.47 -7.26
N VAL A 151 7.44 3.20 -8.30
CA VAL A 151 7.42 1.91 -9.01
C VAL A 151 7.47 0.67 -8.08
N PRO A 152 8.36 0.60 -7.06
CA PRO A 152 8.36 -0.54 -6.13
C PRO A 152 7.05 -0.69 -5.35
N LEU A 153 6.47 0.42 -4.90
CA LEU A 153 5.17 0.45 -4.22
C LEU A 153 4.05 -0.02 -5.16
N LEU A 154 4.03 0.45 -6.40
CA LEU A 154 2.98 0.12 -7.37
C LEU A 154 3.01 -1.37 -7.74
N ARG A 155 4.21 -1.96 -7.87
CA ARG A 155 4.36 -3.42 -8.06
C ARG A 155 3.82 -4.20 -6.87
N GLY A 156 4.20 -3.81 -5.65
CA GLY A 156 3.73 -4.47 -4.42
C GLY A 156 2.22 -4.32 -4.20
N ALA A 157 1.65 -3.15 -4.53
CA ALA A 157 0.20 -2.93 -4.47
C ALA A 157 -0.55 -3.80 -5.48
N ALA A 158 -0.03 -3.97 -6.69
CA ALA A 158 -0.63 -4.87 -7.68
C ALA A 158 -0.51 -6.35 -7.29
N GLU A 159 0.61 -6.75 -6.67
CA GLU A 159 0.77 -8.08 -6.08
C GLU A 159 -0.28 -8.33 -4.97
N LEU A 160 -0.48 -7.35 -4.08
CA LEU A 160 -1.48 -7.43 -3.02
C LEU A 160 -2.92 -7.47 -3.57
N ALA A 161 -3.16 -6.73 -4.66
CA ALA A 161 -4.43 -6.76 -5.38
C ALA A 161 -4.69 -8.08 -6.09
N ALA A 162 -3.65 -8.82 -6.49
CA ALA A 162 -3.84 -10.18 -7.01
C ALA A 162 -4.31 -11.17 -5.92
N GLU A 163 -3.95 -10.95 -4.65
CA GLU A 163 -4.38 -11.78 -3.51
C GLU A 163 -5.76 -11.42 -2.98
N SER A 164 -6.10 -10.12 -2.96
CA SER A 164 -7.26 -9.60 -2.22
C SER A 164 -8.23 -8.76 -3.05
N GLY A 165 -7.89 -8.43 -4.29
CA GLY A 165 -8.66 -7.51 -5.13
C GLY A 165 -8.18 -6.06 -5.02
N THR A 166 -8.42 -5.30 -6.08
CA THR A 166 -8.04 -3.88 -6.23
C THR A 166 -8.71 -3.00 -5.18
N ARG A 167 -10.03 -3.15 -5.01
CA ARG A 167 -10.82 -2.40 -4.01
C ARG A 167 -10.34 -2.64 -2.59
N ASP A 168 -10.24 -3.90 -2.17
CA ASP A 168 -9.84 -4.25 -0.80
C ASP A 168 -8.40 -3.84 -0.50
N THR A 169 -7.52 -3.90 -1.50
CA THR A 169 -6.14 -3.38 -1.40
C THR A 169 -6.15 -1.87 -1.15
N TYR A 170 -6.94 -1.11 -1.89
CA TYR A 170 -7.04 0.34 -1.73
C TYR A 170 -7.63 0.72 -0.36
N GLU A 171 -8.73 0.08 0.05
CA GLU A 171 -9.37 0.30 1.35
C GLU A 171 -8.43 -0.07 2.51
N PHE A 172 -7.66 -1.15 2.40
CA PHE A 172 -6.65 -1.52 3.39
C PHE A 172 -5.60 -0.42 3.57
N LEU A 173 -5.04 0.10 2.48
CA LEU A 173 -3.99 1.12 2.52
C LEU A 173 -4.53 2.47 3.00
N LEU A 174 -5.72 2.87 2.55
CA LEU A 174 -6.40 4.06 3.02
C LEU A 174 -6.71 3.95 4.52
N GLY A 175 -7.26 2.82 4.96
CA GLY A 175 -7.56 2.55 6.37
C GLY A 175 -6.31 2.69 7.25
N ARG A 176 -5.19 2.06 6.85
CA ARG A 176 -3.90 2.20 7.56
C ARG A 176 -3.43 3.65 7.64
N GLN A 177 -3.60 4.43 6.57
CA GLN A 177 -3.25 5.86 6.55
C GLN A 177 -4.11 6.68 7.51
N LEU A 178 -5.40 6.40 7.57
CA LEU A 178 -6.34 7.06 8.48
C LEU A 178 -6.02 6.73 9.95
N ASP A 179 -5.79 5.45 10.25
CA ASP A 179 -5.45 4.97 11.59
C ASP A 179 -4.12 5.55 12.11
N ALA A 180 -3.14 5.73 11.21
CA ALA A 180 -1.85 6.32 11.55
C ALA A 180 -1.93 7.83 11.82
N ASN A 181 -2.98 8.53 11.35
CA ASN A 181 -3.09 9.99 11.40
C ASN A 181 -4.46 10.47 11.95
N PRO A 182 -4.89 10.03 13.14
CA PRO A 182 -6.25 10.25 13.65
C PRO A 182 -6.59 11.72 13.93
N ARG A 183 -5.59 12.60 14.05
CA ARG A 183 -5.78 14.04 14.29
C ARG A 183 -5.89 14.86 13.01
N GLN A 184 -5.53 14.27 11.87
CA GLN A 184 -5.50 14.97 10.58
C GLN A 184 -6.86 14.94 9.87
N TYR A 185 -7.69 13.94 10.19
CA TYR A 185 -8.94 13.70 9.47
C TYR A 185 -10.14 13.74 10.43
N THR A 186 -11.19 14.47 10.03
CA THR A 186 -12.49 14.39 10.68
C THR A 186 -13.31 13.32 9.95
N LEU A 187 -13.28 12.10 10.49
CA LEU A 187 -13.88 10.95 9.82
C LEU A 187 -15.35 10.77 10.23
N THR A 188 -16.19 10.51 9.23
CA THR A 188 -17.55 10.00 9.45
C THR A 188 -17.46 8.48 9.66
N PRO A 189 -17.84 7.95 10.84
CA PRO A 189 -17.83 6.50 11.07
C PRO A 189 -18.75 5.76 10.09
N PRO A 190 -18.44 4.50 9.69
CA PRO A 190 -19.21 3.78 8.67
C PRO A 190 -20.71 3.70 8.95
N GLY A 191 -21.10 3.31 10.17
CA GLY A 191 -22.52 3.23 10.54
C GLY A 191 -23.23 4.58 10.55
N LEU A 192 -22.52 5.68 10.80
CA LEU A 192 -23.09 7.03 10.68
C LEU A 192 -23.25 7.44 9.22
N ALA A 193 -22.28 7.11 8.36
CA ALA A 193 -22.36 7.37 6.93
C ALA A 193 -23.54 6.61 6.29
N GLU A 194 -23.72 5.34 6.64
CA GLU A 194 -24.86 4.51 6.19
C GLU A 194 -26.20 5.12 6.63
N LEU A 195 -26.33 5.50 7.90
CA LEU A 195 -27.53 6.15 8.41
C LEU A 195 -27.83 7.47 7.68
N MET A 196 -26.81 8.30 7.44
CA MET A 196 -26.98 9.55 6.70
C MET A 196 -27.41 9.32 5.25
N ALA A 197 -26.83 8.31 4.58
CA ALA A 197 -27.21 7.92 3.23
C ALA A 197 -28.66 7.41 3.17
N GLU A 198 -29.07 6.58 4.13
CA GLU A 198 -30.45 6.08 4.26
C GLU A 198 -31.45 7.22 4.48
N LEU A 199 -31.15 8.14 5.41
CA LEU A 199 -31.98 9.32 5.68
C LEU A 199 -32.11 10.25 4.48
N ALA A 200 -31.06 10.36 3.66
CA ALA A 200 -31.09 11.12 2.42
C ALA A 200 -31.85 10.38 1.29
N GLY A 201 -32.28 9.14 1.51
CA GLY A 201 -32.89 8.30 0.49
C GLY A 201 -31.91 7.86 -0.60
N ALA A 202 -30.61 7.89 -0.34
CA ALA A 202 -29.59 7.45 -1.29
C ALA A 202 -29.79 5.96 -1.60
N GLY A 203 -29.86 5.61 -2.89
CA GLY A 203 -30.20 4.25 -3.33
C GLY A 203 -31.71 3.95 -3.40
N GLY A 204 -32.56 4.88 -2.99
CA GLY A 204 -34.01 4.79 -3.16
C GLY A 204 -34.47 5.02 -4.61
N PRO A 205 -35.65 4.49 -5.00
CA PRO A 205 -36.18 4.66 -6.35
C PRO A 205 -36.40 6.14 -6.66
N GLY A 206 -35.76 6.62 -7.73
CA GLY A 206 -35.86 8.00 -8.21
C GLY A 206 -34.68 8.91 -7.85
N VAL A 207 -33.83 8.53 -6.90
CA VAL A 207 -32.59 9.28 -6.61
C VAL A 207 -31.52 8.91 -7.63
N ARG A 208 -31.29 9.80 -8.59
CA ARG A 208 -30.29 9.59 -9.66
C ARG A 208 -28.91 10.14 -9.32
N THR A 209 -28.81 11.08 -8.39
CA THR A 209 -27.56 11.77 -8.08
C THR A 209 -27.43 12.07 -6.60
N VAL A 210 -26.24 11.95 -6.04
CA VAL A 210 -25.90 12.35 -4.66
C VAL A 210 -24.74 13.34 -4.69
N LEU A 211 -24.82 14.39 -3.87
CA LEU A 211 -23.77 15.39 -3.69
C LEU A 211 -23.32 15.42 -2.23
N ASP A 212 -22.03 15.28 -2.00
CA ASP A 212 -21.37 15.61 -0.74
C ASP A 212 -20.45 16.84 -0.95
N PRO A 213 -20.81 18.03 -0.42
CA PRO A 213 -20.04 19.25 -0.63
C PRO A 213 -18.73 19.32 0.18
N ALA A 214 -18.50 18.38 1.09
CA ALA A 214 -17.30 18.30 1.94
C ALA A 214 -16.92 16.84 2.15
N ALA A 215 -16.58 16.17 1.04
CA ALA A 215 -16.51 14.72 0.96
C ALA A 215 -15.40 14.09 1.81
N GLY A 216 -14.35 14.83 2.19
CA GLY A 216 -13.24 14.31 2.97
C GLY A 216 -12.59 13.12 2.27
N THR A 217 -12.69 11.94 2.88
CA THR A 217 -12.18 10.66 2.30
C THR A 217 -13.25 9.85 1.57
N GLY A 218 -14.41 10.44 1.30
CA GLY A 218 -15.49 9.85 0.51
C GLY A 218 -16.35 8.84 1.28
N ALA A 219 -16.25 8.78 2.61
CA ALA A 219 -16.96 7.78 3.41
C ALA A 219 -18.49 7.82 3.21
N LEU A 220 -19.08 9.02 3.15
CA LEU A 220 -20.51 9.18 2.93
C LEU A 220 -20.93 8.79 1.51
N LEU A 221 -20.17 9.20 0.49
CA LEU A 221 -20.44 8.83 -0.91
C LEU A 221 -20.28 7.32 -1.14
N ALA A 222 -19.33 6.67 -0.46
CA ALA A 222 -19.15 5.22 -0.52
C ALA A 222 -20.33 4.45 0.11
N ALA A 223 -21.00 5.06 1.09
CA ALA A 223 -22.19 4.51 1.75
C ALA A 223 -23.50 4.76 0.97
N ALA A 224 -23.45 5.42 -0.19
CA ALA A 224 -24.60 5.74 -1.05
C ALA A 224 -24.60 4.89 -2.34
N PRO A 225 -24.82 3.56 -2.28
CA PRO A 225 -24.82 2.71 -3.47
C PRO A 225 -26.08 2.93 -4.32
N GLY A 226 -25.92 2.87 -5.65
CA GLY A 226 -27.05 2.86 -6.60
C GLY A 226 -27.38 4.14 -7.38
N PRO A 227 -27.03 5.38 -6.97
CA PRO A 227 -27.21 6.55 -7.81
C PRO A 227 -26.47 6.44 -9.15
N ALA A 228 -27.04 7.04 -10.19
CA ALA A 228 -26.40 7.13 -11.51
C ALA A 228 -25.19 8.09 -11.53
N GLY A 229 -25.07 8.97 -10.53
CA GLY A 229 -23.92 9.87 -10.37
C GLY A 229 -23.64 10.22 -8.91
N LEU A 230 -22.36 10.17 -8.54
CA LEU A 230 -21.86 10.64 -7.26
C LEU A 230 -21.03 11.90 -7.51
N TYR A 231 -21.32 12.96 -6.77
CA TYR A 231 -20.60 14.22 -6.81
C TYR A 231 -20.01 14.49 -5.44
N GLY A 232 -18.71 14.75 -5.40
CA GLY A 232 -17.98 15.12 -4.19
C GLY A 232 -17.23 16.42 -4.40
N GLN A 233 -17.26 17.31 -3.42
CA GLN A 233 -16.39 18.47 -3.37
C GLN A 233 -15.50 18.35 -2.14
N GLU A 234 -14.22 18.65 -2.33
CA GLU A 234 -13.22 18.69 -1.26
C GLU A 234 -12.23 19.81 -1.59
N SER A 235 -11.86 20.56 -0.56
CA SER A 235 -10.94 21.69 -0.65
C SER A 235 -9.48 21.27 -0.68
N ASP A 236 -9.14 20.15 -0.06
CA ASP A 236 -7.81 19.53 -0.17
C ASP A 236 -7.71 18.72 -1.48
N PRO A 237 -6.83 19.09 -2.42
CA PRO A 237 -6.71 18.40 -3.70
C PRO A 237 -6.31 16.92 -3.58
N GLY A 238 -5.50 16.57 -2.57
CA GLY A 238 -5.08 15.20 -2.33
C GLY A 238 -6.25 14.34 -1.85
N LEU A 239 -7.07 14.85 -0.94
CA LEU A 239 -8.29 14.18 -0.49
C LEU A 239 -9.35 14.09 -1.58
N ALA A 240 -9.48 15.11 -2.43
CA ALA A 240 -10.35 15.05 -3.60
C ALA A 240 -9.94 13.91 -4.54
N ALA A 241 -8.63 13.76 -4.81
CA ALA A 241 -8.10 12.68 -5.64
C ALA A 241 -8.29 11.29 -4.98
N VAL A 242 -8.02 11.17 -3.67
CA VAL A 242 -8.25 9.93 -2.91
C VAL A 242 -9.72 9.54 -2.95
N THR A 243 -10.65 10.47 -2.74
CA THR A 243 -12.09 10.20 -2.80
C THR A 243 -12.52 9.75 -4.20
N ALA A 244 -12.04 10.43 -5.25
CA ALA A 244 -12.35 10.05 -6.63
C ALA A 244 -11.85 8.64 -6.97
N LEU A 245 -10.63 8.27 -6.55
CA LEU A 245 -10.04 6.95 -6.78
C LEU A 245 -10.70 5.85 -5.93
N ARG A 246 -11.10 6.16 -4.70
CA ARG A 246 -11.84 5.24 -3.82
C ARG A 246 -13.18 4.81 -4.41
N LEU A 247 -13.86 5.74 -5.08
CA LEU A 247 -15.18 5.53 -5.71
C LEU A 247 -15.09 4.99 -7.14
N ALA A 248 -13.88 4.85 -7.69
CA ALA A 248 -13.62 4.52 -9.09
C ALA A 248 -13.94 3.07 -9.41
#